data_AF-A0A4Q3LPH9-F1
#
_entry.id   AF-A0A4Q3LPH9-F1
#
_cell.length_a   1.000
_cell.length_b   1.000
_cell.length_c   1.000
_cell.angle_alpha   90.00
_cell.angle_beta   90.00
_cell.angle_gamma   90.00
#
_symmetry.space_group_name_H-M   'P 1'
#
loop_
_entity.id
_entity.type
_entity.pdbx_description
1 polymer ?
#
loop_
_entity_poly.entity_id
_entity_poly.type
_entity_poly.pdbx_seq_one_letter_code
_entity_poly.pdbx_strand_id
1 'polypeptide(L)'
;FPIIPCNLCGSQENLQRKQVGEMLREWDRKFPGRVENMFTALQNVVPSHLLDGTLHDFKGLKATGVASEDGDKAFDREDFPAAPGLPGVQVVQLS
;
A
#
# COMPACT_ATOMS: atom_id res chain seq x y z
N PHE A 1 9.95 8.64 -27.89
CA PHE A 1 10.48 7.29 -27.62
C PHE A 1 10.23 6.44 -28.86
N PRO A 2 11.19 6.23 -29.76
CA PRO A 2 11.03 5.14 -30.70
C PRO A 2 11.35 3.88 -29.91
N ILE A 3 10.33 3.13 -29.50
CA ILE A 3 10.55 1.75 -29.09
C ILE A 3 11.04 1.08 -30.38
N ILE A 4 12.35 0.83 -30.48
CA ILE A 4 12.91 0.02 -31.57
C ILE A 4 12.09 -1.27 -31.58
N PRO A 5 11.46 -1.62 -32.71
CA PRO A 5 10.38 -2.57 -32.68
C PRO A 5 10.98 -3.94 -32.33
N CYS A 6 10.53 -4.49 -31.20
CA CYS A 6 11.02 -5.72 -30.60
C CYS A 6 10.69 -6.97 -31.46
N ASN A 7 10.06 -6.76 -32.61
CA ASN A 7 9.84 -7.76 -33.65
C ASN A 7 11.05 -7.97 -34.58
N LEU A 8 12.08 -7.11 -34.56
CA LEU A 8 13.32 -7.35 -35.31
C LEU A 8 14.27 -8.36 -34.64
N CYS A 9 14.05 -8.67 -33.36
CA CYS A 9 14.87 -9.60 -32.57
C CYS A 9 13.99 -10.67 -31.92
N GLY A 10 13.15 -11.33 -32.72
CA GLY A 10 12.21 -12.37 -32.31
C GLY A 10 12.84 -13.68 -31.79
N SER A 11 14.10 -13.67 -31.36
CA SER A 11 14.86 -14.85 -30.93
C SER A 11 15.52 -14.72 -29.54
N GLN A 12 15.21 -13.69 -28.76
CA GLN A 12 15.77 -13.58 -27.40
C GLN A 12 15.02 -14.48 -26.41
N GLU A 13 15.73 -15.44 -25.83
CA GLU A 13 15.19 -16.41 -24.86
C GLU A 13 14.71 -15.77 -23.54
N ASN A 14 15.16 -14.55 -23.24
CA ASN A 14 14.91 -13.85 -21.97
C ASN A 14 14.11 -12.55 -22.13
N LEU A 15 13.04 -12.57 -22.93
CA LEU A 15 12.16 -11.41 -23.09
C LEU A 15 11.35 -11.15 -21.82
N GLN A 16 11.95 -10.43 -20.88
CA GLN A 16 11.32 -9.99 -19.62
C GLN A 16 9.99 -9.26 -19.87
N ARG A 17 9.87 -8.49 -20.95
CA ARG A 17 8.60 -7.85 -21.33
C ARG A 17 7.49 -8.84 -21.68
N LYS A 18 7.84 -9.96 -22.32
CA LYS A 18 6.87 -11.02 -22.63
C LYS A 18 6.40 -11.72 -21.35
N GLN A 19 7.33 -12.05 -20.46
CA GLN A 19 7.04 -12.64 -19.15
C GLN A 19 6.14 -11.74 -18.31
N VAL A 20 6.45 -10.44 -18.23
CA VAL A 20 5.59 -9.46 -17.53
C VAL A 20 4.21 -9.36 -18.19
N GLY A 21 4.13 -9.38 -19.53
CA GLY A 21 2.85 -9.38 -20.24
C GLY A 21 1.99 -10.61 -19.94
N GLU A 22 2.59 -11.78 -19.80
CA GLU A 22 1.91 -13.01 -19.39
C GLU A 22 1.44 -12.94 -17.93
N MET A 23 2.29 -12.46 -17.02
CA MET A 23 1.95 -12.24 -15.61
C MET A 23 0.74 -11.29 -15.45
N LEU A 24 0.69 -10.18 -16.19
CA LEU A 24 -0.42 -9.23 -16.14
C LEU A 24 -1.74 -9.88 -16.62
N ARG A 25 -1.70 -10.68 -17.70
CA ARG A 25 -2.89 -11.40 -18.20
C ARG A 25 -3.38 -12.46 -17.20
N GLU A 26 -2.46 -13.14 -16.53
CA GLU A 26 -2.81 -14.11 -15.50
C GLU A 26 -3.48 -13.43 -14.29
N TRP A 27 -2.95 -12.30 -13.86
CA TRP A 27 -3.51 -11.51 -12.76
C TRP A 27 -4.91 -11.01 -13.07
N ASP A 28 -5.16 -10.53 -14.29
CA ASP A 28 -6.49 -10.10 -14.71
C ASP A 28 -7.49 -11.26 -14.73
N ARG A 29 -7.08 -12.44 -15.22
CA ARG A 29 -7.92 -13.65 -15.18
C ARG A 29 -8.27 -14.07 -13.75
N LYS A 30 -7.31 -14.02 -12.83
CA LYS A 30 -7.51 -14.40 -11.42
C LYS A 30 -8.32 -13.35 -10.65
N PHE A 31 -8.16 -12.08 -11.00
CA PHE A 31 -8.76 -10.94 -10.31
C PHE A 31 -9.18 -9.88 -11.35
N PRO A 32 -10.39 -10.01 -11.93
CA PRO A 32 -10.88 -9.09 -12.95
C PRO A 32 -10.87 -7.64 -12.45
N GLY A 33 -10.38 -6.71 -13.27
CA GLY A 33 -10.27 -5.29 -12.90
C GLY A 33 -8.95 -4.91 -12.22
N ARG A 34 -8.08 -5.89 -11.92
CA ARG A 34 -6.80 -5.62 -11.25
C ARG A 34 -5.87 -4.78 -12.13
N VAL A 35 -5.83 -5.04 -13.44
CA VAL A 35 -4.92 -4.33 -14.35
C VAL A 35 -5.35 -2.87 -14.52
N GLU A 36 -6.65 -2.62 -14.58
CA GLU A 36 -7.25 -1.28 -14.61
C GLU A 36 -6.93 -0.52 -13.32
N ASN A 37 -7.11 -1.16 -12.15
CA ASN A 37 -6.74 -0.56 -10.87
C ASN A 37 -5.25 -0.22 -10.80
N MET A 38 -4.38 -1.11 -11.28
CA MET A 38 -2.94 -0.83 -11.38
C MET A 38 -2.67 0.36 -12.30
N PHE A 39 -3.34 0.46 -13.45
CA PHE A 39 -3.19 1.56 -14.38
C PHE A 39 -3.63 2.90 -13.77
N THR A 40 -4.77 2.92 -13.06
CA THR A 40 -5.22 4.10 -12.31
C THR A 40 -4.23 4.48 -11.20
N ALA A 41 -3.63 3.51 -10.51
CA ALA A 41 -2.61 3.77 -9.49
C ALA A 41 -1.36 4.43 -10.07
N LEU A 42 -0.94 4.05 -11.28
CA LEU A 42 0.21 4.69 -11.96
C LEU A 42 -0.02 6.18 -12.28
N GLN A 43 -1.28 6.63 -12.36
CA GLN A 43 -1.62 8.04 -12.57
C GLN A 43 -1.65 8.86 -11.27
N ASN A 44 -1.77 8.20 -10.12
CA ASN A 44 -1.92 8.82 -8.81
C ASN A 44 -0.69 8.57 -7.93
N VAL A 45 0.43 9.19 -8.30
CA VAL A 45 1.72 8.97 -7.64
C VAL A 45 1.89 9.93 -6.45
N VAL A 46 2.08 9.37 -5.25
CA VAL A 46 2.42 10.13 -4.04
C VAL A 46 3.92 9.97 -3.75
N PRO A 47 4.71 11.07 -3.69
CA PRO A 47 6.17 10.99 -3.51
C PRO A 47 6.63 10.17 -2.29
N SER A 48 5.88 10.20 -1.19
CA SER A 48 6.20 9.44 0.02
C SER A 48 6.19 7.91 -0.19
N HIS A 49 5.46 7.40 -1.18
CA HIS A 49 5.41 5.97 -1.50
C HIS A 49 6.56 5.50 -2.40
N LEU A 50 7.33 6.42 -2.99
CA LEU A 50 8.41 6.09 -3.92
C LEU A 50 9.75 5.80 -3.23
N LEU A 51 9.83 6.00 -1.90
CA LEU A 51 11.08 5.91 -1.11
C LEU A 51 12.21 6.79 -1.69
N ASP A 52 11.87 7.85 -2.41
CA ASP A 52 12.84 8.74 -3.03
C ASP A 52 13.07 9.96 -2.13
N GLY A 53 14.22 10.00 -1.46
CA GLY A 53 14.61 11.09 -0.56
C GLY A 53 14.84 12.43 -1.25
N THR A 54 14.92 12.47 -2.58
CA THR A 54 15.00 13.72 -3.36
C THR A 54 13.63 14.31 -3.64
N LEU A 55 12.60 13.46 -3.73
CA LEU A 55 11.22 13.86 -3.97
C LEU A 55 10.40 14.00 -2.68
N HIS A 56 10.83 13.36 -1.59
CA HIS A 56 10.19 13.45 -0.29
C HIS A 56 11.23 13.48 0.84
N ASP A 57 11.22 14.54 1.66
CA ASP A 57 12.15 14.68 2.78
C ASP A 57 11.71 13.82 3.98
N PHE A 58 12.11 12.55 3.96
CA PHE A 58 11.88 11.63 5.07
C PHE A 58 12.64 12.02 6.35
N LYS A 59 13.79 12.74 6.23
CA LYS A 59 14.63 13.08 7.39
C LYS A 59 14.07 14.24 8.18
N GLY A 60 13.42 15.18 7.51
CA GLY A 60 12.77 16.35 8.10
C GLY A 60 11.33 16.13 8.55
N LEU A 61 10.82 14.89 8.50
CA LEU A 61 9.46 14.58 8.96
C LEU A 61 9.28 14.99 10.43
N LYS A 62 8.26 15.80 10.68
CA LYS A 62 7.86 16.24 12.02
C LYS A 62 6.40 15.92 12.23
N ALA A 63 6.07 15.42 13.41
CA ALA A 63 4.69 15.31 13.83
C ALA A 63 4.05 16.72 13.83
N THR A 64 2.83 16.82 13.32
CA THR A 64 2.04 18.06 13.35
C THR A 64 1.68 18.49 14.77
N GLY A 65 1.76 17.57 15.74
CA GLY A 65 1.38 17.80 17.13
C GLY A 65 -0.14 17.84 17.36
N VAL A 66 -0.94 17.61 16.31
CA VAL A 66 -2.40 17.56 16.36
C VAL A 66 -2.84 16.10 16.22
N ALA A 67 -3.61 15.62 17.18
CA ALA A 67 -4.22 14.30 17.09
C ALA A 67 -5.20 14.28 15.90
N SER A 68 -5.05 13.28 15.03
CA SER A 68 -5.95 13.05 13.90
C SER A 68 -6.79 11.81 14.19
N GLU A 69 -8.10 11.88 13.93
CA GLU A 69 -9.00 10.73 14.08
C GLU A 69 -8.63 9.59 13.11
N ASP A 70 -8.10 9.95 11.94
CA ASP A 70 -7.58 9.04 10.90
C ASP A 70 -6.07 8.75 11.07
N GLY A 71 -5.50 9.07 12.24
CA GLY A 71 -4.10 8.79 12.55
C GLY A 71 -3.79 7.30 12.69
N ASP A 72 -2.50 6.97 12.82
CA ASP A 72 -2.07 5.61 13.15
C ASP A 72 -2.52 5.24 14.57
N LYS A 73 -3.41 4.25 14.68
CA LYS A 73 -3.94 3.74 15.96
C LYS A 73 -3.26 2.46 16.42
N ALA A 74 -2.18 2.03 15.76
CA ALA A 74 -1.55 0.74 16.04
C ALA A 74 -1.12 0.56 17.51
N PHE A 75 -0.87 1.65 18.23
CA PHE A 75 -0.47 1.66 19.65
C PHE A 75 -1.44 2.43 20.55
N ASP A 76 -2.61 2.82 20.04
CA ASP A 76 -3.60 3.51 20.85
C ASP A 76 -4.23 2.55 21.85
N ARG A 77 -4.59 3.07 23.02
CA ARG A 77 -5.31 2.28 24.02
C ARG A 77 -6.73 2.03 23.51
N GLU A 78 -7.13 0.76 23.44
CA GLU A 78 -8.52 0.41 23.14
C GLU A 78 -9.42 0.87 24.30
N ASP A 79 -10.27 1.85 24.03
CA ASP A 79 -11.35 2.24 24.94
C ASP A 79 -12.52 1.27 24.75
N PHE A 80 -12.54 0.24 25.60
CA PHE A 80 -13.69 -0.64 25.70
C PHE A 80 -14.78 0.04 26.52
N PRO A 81 -16.05 0.05 26.05
CA PRO A 81 -17.15 0.48 26.90
C PRO A 81 -17.17 -0.39 28.15
N ALA A 82 -17.33 0.23 29.33
CA ALA A 82 -17.44 -0.48 30.58
C ALA A 82 -18.54 -1.54 30.43
N ALA A 83 -18.18 -2.82 30.54
CA ALA A 83 -19.13 -3.89 30.44
C ALA A 83 -20.26 -3.62 31.45
N PRO A 84 -21.54 -3.76 31.06
CA PRO A 84 -22.63 -3.65 32.03
C PRO A 84 -22.33 -4.64 33.14
N GLY A 85 -22.18 -4.12 34.37
CA GLY A 85 -21.65 -4.87 35.50
C GLY A 85 -22.43 -6.18 35.67
N LEU A 86 -21.77 -7.29 35.37
CA LEU A 86 -22.30 -8.60 35.74
C LEU A 86 -22.30 -8.66 37.27
N PRO A 87 -23.43 -9.03 37.91
CA PRO A 87 -23.52 -9.05 39.36
C PRO A 87 -22.46 -10.01 39.93
N GLY A 88 -21.53 -9.46 40.71
CA GLY A 88 -20.52 -10.23 41.45
C GLY A 88 -19.08 -10.19 40.93
N VAL A 89 -18.77 -9.48 39.84
CA VAL A 89 -17.39 -9.37 39.32
C VAL A 89 -16.90 -7.92 39.37
N GLN A 90 -15.85 -7.66 40.16
CA GLN A 90 -15.18 -6.35 40.24
C GLN A 90 -13.84 -6.39 39.49
N VAL A 91 -13.59 -5.39 38.66
CA VAL A 91 -12.30 -5.19 37.98
C VAL A 91 -11.35 -4.50 38.96
N VAL A 92 -10.27 -5.20 39.36
CA VAL A 92 -9.20 -4.62 40.17
C VAL A 92 -8.14 -4.06 39.23
N GLN A 93 -7.94 -2.74 39.25
CA GLN A 93 -6.80 -2.12 38.57
C GLN A 93 -5.56 -2.23 39.47
N LEU A 94 -4.57 -2.99 39.02
CA LEU A 94 -3.26 -3.05 39.63
C LEU A 94 -2.43 -1.87 39.12
N SER A 95 -2.00 -1.04 40.07
CA SER A 95 -1.09 0.11 39.91
C SER A 95 0.33 -0.30 39.56
#